data_AF-A0A2M9Z3H9-F1
#
_entry.id   AF-A0A2M9Z3H9-F1
#
_cell.length_a   1.000
_cell.length_b   1.000
_cell.length_c   1.000
_cell.angle_alpha   90.00
_cell.angle_beta   90.00
_cell.angle_gamma   90.00
#
_symmetry.space_group_name_H-M   'P 1'
#
loop_
_entity.id
_entity.type
_entity.pdbx_description
1 polymer ?
#
loop_
_entity_poly.entity_id
_entity_poly.type
_entity_poly.pdbx_seq_one_letter_code
_entity_poly.pdbx_strand_id
1 'polypeptide(L)'
;MFAPLAVFGSLGWTEILLILFIALLLFGGKRLPSLAKDLGDGIRSFRKSLTGESDEPSQQISQDQSVPKEEPQAKASKSKKSKSAS
;
A
#
# COMPACT_ATOMS: atom_id res chain seq x y z
N MET A 1 -19.52 34.43 -2.23
CA MET A 1 -18.26 34.86 -2.86
C MET A 1 -17.42 33.62 -3.11
N PHE A 2 -17.41 33.13 -4.34
CA PHE A 2 -16.46 32.10 -4.78
C PHE A 2 -15.10 32.79 -4.95
N ALA A 3 -14.03 32.16 -4.48
CA ALA A 3 -12.66 32.67 -4.62
C ALA A 3 -11.89 31.91 -5.72
N PRO A 4 -12.23 32.08 -7.02
CA PRO A 4 -11.52 31.41 -8.11
C PRO A 4 -10.14 32.02 -8.38
N LEU A 5 -9.80 33.19 -7.82
CA LEU A 5 -8.49 33.82 -8.04
C LEU A 5 -7.35 33.25 -7.18
N ALA A 6 -7.65 32.60 -6.04
CA ALA A 6 -6.61 31.99 -5.20
C ALA A 6 -6.05 30.68 -5.80
N VAL A 7 -6.85 30.00 -6.63
CA VAL A 7 -6.53 28.69 -7.23
C VAL A 7 -5.44 28.79 -8.31
N PHE A 8 -5.28 29.94 -8.97
CA PHE A 8 -4.35 30.06 -10.11
C PHE A 8 -2.98 30.64 -9.76
N GLY A 9 -2.80 31.25 -8.58
CA GLY A 9 -1.56 31.93 -8.19
C GLY A 9 -0.67 31.14 -7.23
N SER A 10 -1.23 30.17 -6.53
CA SER A 10 -0.52 29.30 -5.60
C SER A 10 -0.75 27.86 -6.00
N LEU A 11 0.18 27.29 -6.78
CA LEU A 11 0.41 25.83 -6.76
C LEU A 11 0.90 25.46 -5.36
N GLY A 12 0.00 25.53 -4.40
CA GLY A 12 0.22 25.13 -3.03
C GLY A 12 -0.04 23.64 -2.88
N TRP A 13 0.32 23.13 -1.71
CA TRP A 13 0.04 21.74 -1.32
C TRP A 13 -1.43 21.34 -1.51
N THR A 14 -2.36 22.29 -1.43
CA THR A 14 -3.81 22.09 -1.62
C THR A 14 -4.13 21.61 -3.04
N GLU A 15 -3.63 22.26 -4.10
CA GLU A 15 -3.84 21.85 -5.48
C GLU A 15 -3.23 20.47 -5.77
N ILE A 16 -2.02 20.20 -5.27
CA ILE A 16 -1.40 18.88 -5.40
C ILE A 16 -2.30 17.80 -4.76
N LEU A 17 -2.83 18.06 -3.56
CA LEU A 17 -3.75 17.14 -2.89
C LEU A 17 -5.06 16.97 -3.66
N LEU A 18 -5.62 18.03 -4.24
CA LEU A 18 -6.83 17.97 -5.05
C LEU A 18 -6.64 17.10 -6.30
N ILE A 19 -5.55 17.32 -7.04
CA ILE A 19 -5.20 16.52 -8.22
C ILE A 19 -4.94 15.07 -7.83
N LEU A 20 -4.19 14.84 -6.75
CA LEU A 20 -3.92 13.50 -6.23
C LEU A 20 -5.21 12.78 -5.83
N PHE A 21 -6.17 13.49 -5.21
CA PHE A 21 -7.46 12.94 -4.83
C PHE A 21 -8.27 12.50 -6.06
N ILE A 22 -8.35 13.33 -7.10
CA ILE A 22 -9.01 12.98 -8.36
C ILE A 22 -8.30 11.80 -9.04
N ALA A 23 -6.97 11.79 -9.07
CA ALA A 23 -6.19 10.66 -9.58
C ALA A 23 -6.45 9.38 -8.78
N LEU A 24 -6.59 9.46 -7.46
CA LEU A 24 -6.92 8.34 -6.58
C LEU A 24 -8.32 7.78 -6.86
N LEU A 25 -9.27 8.62 -7.26
CA LEU A 25 -10.61 8.17 -7.66
C LEU A 25 -10.61 7.47 -9.02
N LEU A 26 -9.83 7.98 -9.98
CA LEU A 26 -9.70 7.40 -11.33
C LEU A 26 -8.91 6.09 -11.34
N PHE A 27 -7.74 6.09 -10.70
CA PHE A 27 -6.82 4.95 -10.69
C PHE A 27 -7.06 4.01 -9.50
N GLY A 28 -7.63 4.50 -8.39
CA GLY A 28 -7.78 3.76 -7.13
C GLY A 28 -6.55 3.89 -6.22
N GLY A 29 -6.79 3.99 -4.91
CA GLY A 29 -5.72 4.16 -3.90
C GLY A 29 -4.70 3.02 -3.80
N LYS A 30 -5.00 1.85 -4.38
CA LYS A 30 -4.07 0.70 -4.42
C LYS A 30 -3.17 0.69 -5.67
N ARG A 31 -3.58 1.33 -6.78
CA ARG A 31 -2.84 1.29 -8.04
C ARG A 31 -1.70 2.30 -8.09
N LEU A 32 -1.91 3.50 -7.55
CA LEU A 32 -0.89 4.54 -7.48
C LEU A 32 0.40 4.08 -6.76
N PRO A 33 0.36 3.50 -5.55
CA PRO A 33 1.57 3.01 -4.88
C PRO A 33 2.19 1.80 -5.57
N SER A 34 1.40 0.90 -6.17
CA SER A 34 1.94 -0.24 -6.95
C SER A 34 2.73 0.24 -8.18
N LEU A 35 2.14 1.14 -8.97
CA LEU A 35 2.79 1.71 -10.15
C LEU A 35 4.04 2.52 -9.78
N ALA A 36 3.98 3.28 -8.68
CA ALA A 36 5.15 4.01 -8.18
C ALA A 36 6.28 3.07 -7.73
N LYS A 37 5.93 1.92 -7.15
CA LYS A 37 6.90 0.90 -6.74
C LYS A 37 7.57 0.25 -7.95
N ASP A 38 6.80 -0.19 -8.93
CA ASP A 38 7.33 -0.80 -10.16
C ASP A 38 8.19 0.19 -10.96
N LEU A 39 7.72 1.44 -11.09
CA LEU A 39 8.47 2.51 -11.74
C LEU A 39 9.73 2.89 -10.96
N GLY A 40 9.65 2.93 -9.63
CA GLY A 40 10.76 3.21 -8.74
C GLY A 40 11.86 2.16 -8.83
N ASP A 41 11.49 0.88 -8.85
CA ASP A 41 12.42 -0.24 -9.00
C ASP A 41 13.10 -0.20 -10.40
N GLY A 42 12.35 0.17 -11.44
CA GLY A 42 12.90 0.39 -12.79
C GLY A 42 13.89 1.56 -12.85
N ILE A 43 13.53 2.73 -12.29
CA ILE A 43 14.41 3.91 -12.22
C ILE A 43 15.65 3.62 -11.37
N ARG A 44 15.51 2.89 -10.25
CA ARG A 44 16.62 2.49 -9.37
C ARG A 44 17.62 1.64 -10.14
N SER A 45 17.12 0.63 -10.86
CA SER A 45 17.93 -0.27 -11.67
C SER A 45 18.62 0.49 -12.80
N PHE A 46 17.90 1.37 -13.49
CA PHE A 46 18.44 2.23 -14.54
C PHE A 46 19.56 3.15 -14.03
N ARG A 47 19.35 3.79 -12.87
CA ARG A 47 20.38 4.63 -12.23
C ARG A 47 21.61 3.82 -11.84
N LYS A 48 21.43 2.61 -11.32
CA LYS A 48 22.52 1.73 -10.92
C LYS A 48 23.40 1.32 -12.10
N SER A 49 22.77 0.97 -13.23
CA SER A 49 23.48 0.67 -14.48
C SER A 49 24.24 1.89 -15.05
N LEU A 50 23.70 3.10 -14.89
CA LEU A 50 24.37 4.32 -15.34
C LEU A 50 25.57 4.74 -14.48
N THR A 51 25.50 4.50 -13.16
CA THR A 51 26.56 4.89 -12.22
C THR A 51 27.68 3.83 -12.11
N GLY A 52 27.50 2.64 -12.70
CA GLY A 52 28.52 1.58 -12.70
C GLY A 52 28.70 0.88 -11.35
N GLU A 53 27.79 1.10 -10.40
CA GLU A 53 27.82 0.47 -9.07
C GLU A 53 27.29 -0.96 -9.20
N SER A 54 28.21 -1.93 -9.27
CA SER A 54 27.87 -3.35 -9.45
C SER A 54 27.12 -3.90 -8.24
N ASP A 55 25.91 -4.41 -8.51
CA ASP A 55 25.09 -5.37 -7.77
C ASP A 55 25.29 -5.56 -6.24
N GLU A 56 24.85 -4.59 -5.44
CA GLU A 56 24.24 -4.92 -4.12
C GLU A 56 22.77 -5.40 -4.27
N PRO A 57 22.38 -6.54 -3.66
CA PRO A 57 21.02 -7.06 -3.75
C PRO A 57 20.06 -6.11 -3.03
N SER A 58 19.27 -5.38 -3.80
CA SER A 58 18.24 -4.47 -3.27
C SER A 58 17.08 -5.32 -2.74
N GLN A 59 16.94 -5.37 -1.42
CA GLN A 59 15.86 -6.12 -0.76
C GLN A 59 14.50 -5.65 -1.30
N GLN A 60 13.84 -6.55 -2.01
CA GLN A 60 12.54 -6.38 -2.62
C GLN A 60 11.48 -6.22 -1.52
N ILE A 61 11.03 -4.99 -1.25
CA ILE A 61 9.96 -4.71 -0.29
C ILE A 61 8.62 -5.17 -0.90
N SER A 62 8.38 -6.47 -1.02
CA SER A 62 7.07 -7.01 -1.38
C SER A 62 6.21 -7.08 -0.12
N GLN A 63 5.49 -6.01 0.22
CA GLN A 63 4.30 -6.13 1.07
C GLN A 63 3.10 -6.50 0.20
N ASP A 64 3.01 -7.78 -0.14
CA ASP A 64 1.73 -8.42 -0.38
C ASP A 64 1.09 -8.69 1.01
N GLN A 65 0.42 -7.69 1.56
CA GLN A 65 -0.57 -7.93 2.61
C GLN A 65 -1.89 -8.33 1.93
N SER A 66 -1.93 -9.55 1.41
CA SER A 66 -3.17 -10.31 1.32
C SER A 66 -3.24 -11.20 2.56
N VAL A 67 -3.99 -10.75 3.56
CA VAL A 67 -4.25 -11.48 4.81
C VAL A 67 -4.86 -12.85 4.49
N PRO A 68 -4.23 -14.00 4.77
CA PRO A 68 -4.97 -15.25 4.89
C PRO A 68 -5.69 -15.24 6.22
N LYS A 69 -7.00 -15.34 6.13
CA LYS A 69 -7.94 -15.61 7.20
C LYS A 69 -7.55 -16.89 7.95
N GLU A 70 -6.76 -16.77 9.01
CA GLU A 70 -6.66 -17.78 10.06
C GLU A 70 -6.80 -17.09 11.42
N GLU A 71 -8.00 -17.19 11.98
CA GLU A 71 -8.25 -17.02 13.40
C GLU A 71 -8.39 -18.42 14.01
N PRO A 72 -7.34 -18.98 14.62
CA PRO A 72 -7.46 -20.12 15.50
C PRO A 72 -7.55 -19.61 16.93
N GLN A 73 -8.76 -19.28 17.43
CA GLN A 73 -9.01 -19.18 18.87
C GLN A 73 -10.49 -19.13 19.24
N ALA A 74 -11.05 -20.28 19.63
CA ALA A 74 -12.15 -20.33 20.60
C ALA A 74 -12.13 -21.68 21.34
N LYS A 75 -11.29 -21.77 22.38
CA LYS A 75 -11.50 -22.73 23.48
C LYS A 75 -12.75 -22.29 24.24
N ALA A 76 -13.90 -22.93 23.99
CA ALA A 76 -15.06 -22.88 24.89
C ALA A 76 -16.01 -24.06 24.65
N SER A 77 -15.66 -25.26 25.12
CA SER A 77 -16.64 -26.34 25.32
C SER A 77 -16.20 -27.28 26.45
N LYS A 78 -16.25 -26.80 27.70
CA LYS A 78 -16.51 -27.66 28.86
C LYS A 78 -18.03 -27.71 29.03
N SER A 79 -18.65 -28.89 28.88
CA SER A 79 -19.80 -29.37 29.67
C SER A 79 -20.40 -30.64 29.05
N LYS A 80 -20.96 -31.52 29.91
CA LYS A 80 -21.50 -32.88 29.70
C LYS A 80 -20.41 -33.96 29.75
N LYS A 81 -20.07 -34.58 30.88
CA LYS A 81 -20.90 -35.24 31.92
C LYS A 81 -21.93 -36.20 31.32
N SER A 82 -21.46 -37.41 30.99
CA SER A 82 -22.21 -38.67 30.98
C SER A 82 -21.16 -39.80 30.90
N LYS A 83 -20.78 -40.41 32.03
CA LYS A 83 -21.40 -41.63 32.58
C LYS A 83 -21.11 -42.86 31.70
N SER A 84 -20.01 -43.53 32.02
CA SER A 84 -19.77 -44.98 31.88
C SER A 84 -18.47 -45.23 32.66
N ALA A 85 -18.44 -45.71 33.91
CA ALA A 85 -18.87 -47.03 34.41
C ALA A 85 -18.42 -48.12 33.43
N SER A 86 -17.41 -48.93 33.76
CA SER A 86 -17.54 -50.11 34.64
C SER A 86 -18.70 -50.99 34.25
#